data_AF-A0AAE0E0A2-F1
#
_entry.id   AF-A0AAE0E0A2-F1
#
_cell.length_a   1.000
_cell.length_b   1.000
_cell.length_c   1.000
_cell.angle_alpha   90.00
_cell.angle_beta   90.00
_cell.angle_gamma   90.00
#
_symmetry.space_group_name_H-M   'P 1'
#
loop_
_entity.id
_entity.type
_entity.pdbx_description
1 polymer ?
#
loop_
_entity_poly.entity_id
_entity_poly.type
_entity_poly.pdbx_seq_one_letter_code
_entity_poly.pdbx_strand_id
1 'polypeptide(L)'
;MLKSCPLLETLTINLGHARIFPDYIPPFELNPAEFWTNNLIIYRCIKRTLKVVEVKGFQGSRNEIHFLQYLLFFGRILEEVNLYLSEEDDGSGGTREKYLLIAQYMQQHMKRTSLNLRISIY
;
A
#
# COMPACT_ATOMS: atom_id res chain seq x y z
N MET A 1 13.14 5.36 7.12
CA MET A 1 13.53 4.25 6.21
C MET A 1 13.60 4.70 4.74
N LEU A 2 12.49 5.12 4.09
CA LEU A 2 12.52 5.58 2.68
C LEU A 2 13.44 6.79 2.42
N LYS A 3 13.55 7.72 3.37
CA LYS A 3 14.52 8.84 3.32
C LYS A 3 15.97 8.38 3.15
N SER A 4 16.32 7.23 3.72
CA SER A 4 17.69 6.71 3.78
C SER A 4 18.06 5.89 2.53
N CYS A 5 17.08 5.53 1.69
CA CYS A 5 17.28 4.71 0.49
C CYS A 5 16.85 5.49 -0.76
N PRO A 6 17.58 6.55 -1.18
CA PRO A 6 17.17 7.43 -2.27
C PRO A 6 17.16 6.77 -3.65
N LEU A 7 17.78 5.60 -3.77
CA LEU A 7 17.88 4.80 -5.00
C LEU A 7 17.07 3.50 -4.93
N LEU A 8 16.14 3.39 -3.98
CA LEU A 8 15.30 2.19 -3.84
C LEU A 8 14.52 1.93 -5.13
N GLU A 9 14.67 0.73 -5.72
CA GLU A 9 13.94 0.31 -6.92
C GLU A 9 12.77 -0.62 -6.61
N THR A 10 12.92 -1.46 -5.58
CA THR A 10 11.89 -2.41 -5.14
C THR A 10 11.53 -2.14 -3.69
N LEU A 11 10.23 -2.02 -3.40
CA LEU A 11 9.69 -1.91 -2.05
C LEU A 11 8.78 -3.09 -1.76
N THR A 12 9.19 -3.97 -0.86
CA THR A 12 8.34 -5.05 -0.34
C THR A 12 7.80 -4.66 1.02
N ILE A 13 6.49 -4.77 1.18
CA ILE A 13 5.76 -4.53 2.43
C ILE A 13 5.11 -5.84 2.82
N ASN A 14 5.45 -6.32 4.01
CA ASN A 14 4.83 -7.51 4.58
C ASN A 14 3.84 -7.10 5.65
N LEU A 15 2.56 -7.19 5.33
CA LEU A 15 1.45 -6.92 6.24
C LEU A 15 1.14 -8.23 6.96
N GLY A 16 1.59 -8.33 8.21
CA GLY A 16 1.20 -9.42 9.11
C GLY A 16 -0.10 -9.08 9.85
N HIS A 17 -0.41 -9.87 10.88
CA HIS A 17 -1.61 -9.69 11.71
C HIS A 17 -1.85 -8.24 12.16
N ALA A 18 -3.13 -7.84 12.18
CA ALA A 18 -3.59 -6.48 12.47
C ALA A 18 -3.11 -5.88 13.81
N ARG A 19 -2.73 -6.73 14.78
CA ARG A 19 -2.13 -6.31 16.06
C ARG A 19 -0.90 -7.14 16.38
N ILE A 20 0.27 -6.59 16.05
CA ILE A 20 1.57 -7.13 16.49
C ILE A 20 1.76 -6.89 18.01
N PHE A 21 1.11 -5.85 18.54
CA PHE A 21 1.11 -5.53 19.97
C PHE A 21 -0.34 -5.41 20.46
N PRO A 22 -0.92 -6.45 21.09
CA PRO A 22 -2.32 -6.46 21.50
C PRO A 22 -2.64 -5.37 22.53
N ASP A 23 -1.66 -5.01 23.37
CA ASP A 23 -1.79 -4.02 24.44
C ASP A 23 -1.36 -2.61 24.02
N TYR A 24 -0.93 -2.42 22.78
CA TYR A 24 -0.50 -1.11 22.32
C TYR A 24 -1.70 -0.18 22.10
N ILE A 25 -1.71 0.90 22.89
CA ILE A 25 -2.61 2.03 22.69
C ILE A 25 -1.79 3.13 22.03
N PRO A 26 -2.14 3.56 20.80
CA PRO A 26 -1.41 4.63 20.14
C PRO A 26 -1.52 5.91 20.97
N PRO A 27 -0.42 6.68 21.14
CA PRO A 27 -0.41 7.89 21.97
C PRO A 27 -1.25 9.04 21.37
N PHE A 28 -1.68 8.91 20.11
CA PHE A 28 -2.57 9.81 19.42
C PHE A 28 -3.37 9.02 18.37
N GLU A 29 -4.58 9.49 18.06
CA GLU A 29 -5.35 8.96 16.94
C GLU A 29 -4.67 9.33 15.61
N LEU A 30 -4.40 8.33 14.77
CA LEU A 30 -3.90 8.55 13.42
C LEU A 30 -5.07 8.42 12.44
N ASN A 31 -5.50 9.54 11.87
CA ASN A 31 -6.44 9.53 10.75
C ASN A 31 -5.68 9.19 9.46
N PRO A 32 -5.91 8.00 8.84
CA PRO A 32 -5.22 7.59 7.63
C PRO A 32 -5.35 8.61 6.49
N ALA A 33 -6.56 9.13 6.29
CA ALA A 33 -6.84 10.04 5.20
C ALA A 33 -6.03 11.33 5.37
N GLU A 34 -6.02 11.93 6.56
CA GLU A 34 -5.26 13.15 6.84
C GLU A 34 -3.74 12.94 6.75
N PHE A 35 -3.24 11.80 7.25
CA PHE A 35 -1.81 11.49 7.21
C PHE A 35 -1.29 11.44 5.77
N TRP A 36 -2.00 10.75 4.89
CA TRP A 36 -1.61 10.59 3.49
C TRP A 36 -1.99 11.76 2.58
N THR A 37 -2.69 12.79 3.08
CA THR A 37 -3.11 13.96 2.28
C THR A 37 -2.50 15.29 2.75
N ASN A 38 -2.42 15.54 4.05
CA ASN A 38 -2.01 16.84 4.59
C ASN A 38 -0.49 16.92 4.87
N ASN A 39 0.17 15.80 5.18
CA ASN A 39 1.58 15.75 5.58
C ASN A 39 2.44 14.98 4.56
N LEU A 40 2.22 15.25 3.27
CA LEU A 40 2.82 14.52 2.16
C LEU A 40 4.32 14.80 2.00
N ILE A 41 5.15 14.04 2.70
CA ILE A 41 6.58 13.92 2.39
C ILE A 41 6.72 12.98 1.20
N ILE A 42 7.15 13.50 0.06
CA ILE A 42 7.41 12.68 -1.13
C ILE A 42 8.90 12.38 -1.23
N TYR A 43 9.27 11.14 -0.93
CA TYR A 43 10.66 10.71 -0.96
C TYR A 43 11.22 10.65 -2.39
N ARG A 44 12.52 10.91 -2.52
CA ARG A 44 13.22 10.92 -3.82
C ARG A 44 13.09 9.59 -4.56
N CYS A 45 13.18 8.46 -3.84
CA CYS A 45 13.07 7.14 -4.45
C CYS A 45 11.71 6.92 -5.11
N ILE A 46 10.61 7.31 -4.45
CA ILE A 46 9.25 7.19 -4.99
C ILE A 46 9.12 7.93 -6.32
N LYS A 47 9.69 9.14 -6.41
CA LYS A 47 9.60 9.94 -7.64
C LYS A 47 10.50 9.45 -8.78
N ARG A 48 11.63 8.79 -8.48
CA ARG A 48 12.74 8.67 -9.44
C ARG A 48 13.32 7.28 -9.63
N THR A 49 13.19 6.37 -8.66
CA THR A 49 13.86 5.07 -8.73
C THR A 49 12.95 3.89 -8.43
N LEU A 50 11.85 4.09 -7.68
CA LEU A 50 10.93 3.03 -7.32
C LEU A 50 10.14 2.55 -8.55
N LYS A 51 10.40 1.30 -8.95
CA LYS A 51 9.78 0.62 -10.09
C LYS A 51 8.81 -0.47 -9.67
N VAL A 52 9.14 -1.22 -8.61
CA VAL A 52 8.37 -2.39 -8.18
C VAL A 52 7.92 -2.22 -6.74
N VAL A 53 6.64 -2.49 -6.49
CA VAL A 53 6.08 -2.55 -5.15
C VAL A 53 5.39 -3.89 -4.95
N GLU A 54 5.76 -4.58 -3.89
CA GLU A 54 5.12 -5.83 -3.48
C GLU A 54 4.41 -5.61 -2.14
N VAL A 55 3.12 -5.91 -2.09
CA VAL A 55 2.33 -5.86 -0.86
C VAL A 55 1.87 -7.27 -0.53
N LYS A 56 2.43 -7.84 0.53
CA LYS A 56 2.08 -9.19 1.01
C LYS A 56 1.11 -9.07 2.18
N GLY A 57 0.07 -9.92 2.20
CA GLY A 57 -0.97 -9.88 3.23
C GLY A 57 -1.98 -8.75 3.02
N PHE A 58 -2.27 -8.39 1.77
CA PHE A 58 -3.23 -7.32 1.47
C PHE A 58 -4.66 -7.70 1.90
N GLN A 59 -5.29 -6.81 2.66
CA GLN A 59 -6.66 -6.97 3.18
C GLN A 59 -7.59 -5.84 2.69
N GLY A 60 -7.03 -4.78 2.10
CA GLY A 60 -7.81 -3.63 1.65
C GLY A 60 -8.24 -2.71 2.80
N SER A 61 -7.45 -2.68 3.87
CA SER A 61 -7.69 -1.72 4.96
C SER A 61 -7.57 -0.28 4.44
N ARG A 62 -8.21 0.68 5.14
CA ARG A 62 -8.14 2.09 4.74
C ARG A 62 -6.68 2.58 4.64
N ASN A 63 -5.80 2.17 5.55
CA ASN A 63 -4.40 2.55 5.51
C ASN A 63 -3.69 2.03 4.25
N GLU A 64 -3.90 0.76 3.90
CA GLU A 64 -3.32 0.16 2.69
C GLU A 64 -3.78 0.86 1.42
N ILE A 65 -5.08 1.16 1.33
CA ILE A 65 -5.67 1.83 0.17
C ILE A 65 -5.05 3.23 -0.01
N HIS A 66 -4.96 4.03 1.05
CA HIS A 66 -4.39 5.39 0.95
C HIS A 66 -2.89 5.36 0.67
N PHE A 67 -2.16 4.40 1.25
CA PHE A 67 -0.75 4.21 0.95
C PHE A 67 -0.52 3.84 -0.52
N LEU A 68 -1.33 2.94 -1.08
CA LEU A 68 -1.26 2.59 -2.50
C LEU A 68 -1.62 3.79 -3.38
N GLN A 69 -2.68 4.55 -3.07
CA GLN A 69 -2.99 5.79 -3.79
C GLN A 69 -1.82 6.77 -3.82
N TYR A 70 -1.15 6.95 -2.68
CA TYR A 70 0.04 7.77 -2.57
C TYR A 70 1.15 7.29 -3.53
N LEU A 71 1.46 5.98 -3.54
CA LEU A 71 2.45 5.43 -4.46
C LEU A 71 2.05 5.59 -5.94
N LEU A 72 0.79 5.30 -6.28
CA LEU A 72 0.27 5.39 -7.65
C LEU A 72 0.28 6.83 -8.19
N PHE A 73 0.07 7.80 -7.31
CA PHE A 73 0.01 9.22 -7.65
C PHE A 73 1.41 9.86 -7.75
N PHE A 74 2.36 9.46 -6.90
CA PHE A 74 3.70 10.07 -6.90
C PHE A 74 4.77 9.24 -7.62
N GLY A 75 4.53 7.94 -7.81
CA GLY A 75 5.40 6.97 -8.48
C GLY A 75 5.32 7.05 -10.00
N ARG A 76 5.89 8.10 -10.59
CA ARG A 76 5.82 8.33 -12.06
C ARG A 76 6.50 7.26 -12.91
N ILE A 77 7.47 6.57 -12.34
CA ILE A 77 8.25 5.52 -13.00
C ILE A 77 7.91 4.13 -12.45
N LEU A 78 6.81 4.01 -11.70
CA LEU A 78 6.38 2.74 -11.15
C LEU A 78 5.90 1.84 -12.30
N GLU A 79 6.48 0.65 -12.39
CA GLU A 79 6.23 -0.32 -13.47
C GLU A 79 5.32 -1.43 -12.97
N GLU A 80 5.48 -1.87 -11.71
CA GLU A 80 4.75 -3.00 -11.16
C GLU A 80 4.26 -2.77 -9.73
N VAL A 81 3.00 -3.15 -9.48
CA VAL A 81 2.43 -3.30 -8.14
C VAL A 81 1.85 -4.70 -8.04
N ASN A 82 2.41 -5.51 -7.16
CA ASN A 82 2.01 -6.90 -6.93
C ASN A 82 1.33 -7.00 -5.57
N LEU A 83 0.03 -7.27 -5.58
CA LEU A 83 -0.80 -7.43 -4.38
C LEU A 83 -0.99 -8.91 -4.10
N TYR A 84 -0.43 -9.42 -3.01
CA TYR A 84 -0.66 -10.78 -2.54
C TYR A 84 -1.69 -10.72 -1.41
N LEU A 85 -2.87 -11.27 -1.67
CA LEU A 85 -3.99 -11.23 -0.74
C LEU A 85 -3.68 -12.02 0.54
N SER A 86 -4.20 -11.55 1.67
CA SER A 86 -4.14 -12.29 2.94
C SER A 86 -4.94 -13.58 2.84
N GLU A 87 -4.33 -14.69 3.29
CA GLU A 87 -5.03 -15.97 3.51
C GLU A 87 -5.66 -16.06 4.90
N GLU A 88 -5.25 -15.17 5.80
CA GLU A 88 -5.67 -15.17 7.20
C GLU A 88 -6.96 -14.38 7.38
N ASP A 89 -7.87 -14.92 8.20
CA ASP A 89 -9.01 -14.19 8.75
C ASP A 89 -8.47 -13.15 9.74
N ASP A 90 -8.74 -11.88 9.47
CA ASP A 90 -8.27 -10.76 10.28
C ASP A 90 -9.05 -10.60 11.60
N GLY A 91 -9.94 -11.54 11.91
CA GLY A 91 -10.82 -11.51 13.07
C GLY A 91 -11.94 -10.47 12.94
N SER A 92 -12.03 -9.78 11.81
CA SER A 92 -13.09 -8.82 11.45
C SER A 92 -14.13 -9.42 10.50
N GLY A 93 -13.99 -10.72 10.17
CA GLY A 93 -14.84 -11.42 9.21
C GLY A 93 -14.49 -11.12 7.75
N GLY A 94 -13.25 -10.69 7.48
CA GLY A 94 -12.74 -10.51 6.13
C GLY A 94 -12.42 -11.85 5.46
N THR A 95 -13.10 -12.16 4.36
CA THR A 95 -12.77 -13.32 3.52
C THR A 95 -11.83 -12.93 2.39
N ARG A 96 -11.01 -13.87 1.90
CA ARG A 96 -10.18 -13.70 0.70
C ARG A 96 -10.97 -13.13 -0.49
N GLU A 97 -12.22 -13.57 -0.66
CA GLU A 97 -13.13 -13.06 -1.69
C GLU A 97 -13.39 -11.55 -1.56
N LYS A 98 -13.61 -11.07 -0.33
CA LYS A 98 -13.78 -9.63 -0.06
C LYS A 98 -12.50 -8.86 -0.40
N TYR A 99 -11.34 -9.38 0.01
CA TYR A 99 -10.05 -8.75 -0.29
C TYR A 99 -9.80 -8.68 -1.80
N LEU A 100 -10.16 -9.74 -2.54
CA LEU A 100 -10.08 -9.80 -3.99
C LEU A 100 -10.97 -8.73 -4.64
N LEU A 101 -12.22 -8.58 -4.20
CA LEU A 101 -13.12 -7.56 -4.73
C LEU A 101 -12.56 -6.14 -4.52
N ILE A 102 -11.98 -5.87 -3.35
CA ILE A 102 -11.34 -4.57 -3.07
C ILE A 102 -10.13 -4.37 -3.98
N ALA A 103 -9.25 -5.37 -4.11
CA ALA A 103 -8.07 -5.29 -4.96
C ALA A 103 -8.43 -5.07 -6.44
N GLN A 104 -9.46 -5.75 -6.94
CA GLN A 104 -9.97 -5.58 -8.32
C GLN A 104 -10.58 -4.19 -8.52
N TYR A 105 -11.37 -3.70 -7.57
CA TYR A 105 -11.91 -2.34 -7.61
C TYR A 105 -10.78 -1.31 -7.68
N MET A 106 -9.74 -1.47 -6.86
CA MET A 106 -8.57 -0.57 -6.88
C MET A 106 -7.82 -0.64 -8.20
N GLN A 107 -7.60 -1.85 -8.72
CA GLN A 107 -6.97 -2.05 -10.01
C GLN A 107 -7.72 -1.30 -11.11
N GLN A 108 -9.05 -1.32 -11.13
CA GLN A 108 -9.83 -0.69 -12.20
C GLN A 108 -10.03 0.83 -12.03
N HIS A 109 -10.17 1.32 -10.81
CA HIS A 109 -10.64 2.69 -10.56
C HIS A 109 -9.57 3.66 -10.06
N MET A 110 -8.40 3.18 -9.60
CA MET A 110 -7.38 4.09 -9.11
C MET A 110 -6.69 4.84 -10.24
N LYS A 111 -6.58 6.16 -10.06
CA LYS A 111 -5.75 7.01 -10.92
C LYS A 111 -4.29 6.63 -10.74
N ARG A 112 -3.60 6.47 -11.86
CA ARG A 112 -2.18 6.11 -11.93
C ARG A 112 -1.45 7.21 -12.67
N THR A 113 -0.30 7.62 -12.17
CA THR A 113 0.53 8.60 -12.86
C THR A 113 1.51 7.96 -13.84
N SER A 114 1.93 6.72 -13.58
CA SER A 114 2.73 5.95 -14.54
C SER A 114 1.85 5.32 -15.60
N LEU A 115 2.24 5.47 -16.87
CA LEU A 115 1.56 4.91 -18.04
C LEU A 115 1.85 3.42 -18.24
N ASN A 116 3.02 2.96 -17.79
CA ASN A 116 3.48 1.57 -17.98
C ASN A 116 3.16 0.69 -16.76
N LEU A 117 2.38 1.22 -15.82
CA LEU A 117 2.12 0.53 -14.56
C LEU A 117 1.17 -0.66 -14.75
N ARG A 118 1.67 -1.84 -14.40
CA ARG A 118 0.90 -3.07 -14.23
C ARG A 118 0.60 -3.30 -12.75
N ILE A 119 -0.68 -3.47 -12.43
CA ILE A 119 -1.11 -3.93 -11.10
C ILE A 119 -1.53 -5.39 -11.27
N SER A 120 -0.93 -6.30 -10.51
CA SER A 120 -1.21 -7.73 -10.53
C SER A 120 -1.68 -8.17 -9.15
N ILE A 121 -2.63 -9.10 -9.10
CA ILE A 121 -3.26 -9.61 -7.87
C ILE A 121 -2.99 -11.10 -7.79
N TYR A 122 -2.53 -11.57 -6.63
CA TYR A 122 -2.09 -12.94 -6.34
C TYR A 122 -2.77 -13.47 -5.08
#